data_AF-F4WJK0-F1
#
_entry.id   AF-F4WJK0-F1
#
_cell.length_a   1.000
_cell.length_b   1.000
_cell.length_c   1.000
_cell.angle_alpha   90.00
_cell.angle_beta   90.00
_cell.angle_gamma   90.00
#
_symmetry.space_group_name_H-M   'P 1'
#
loop_
_entity.id
_entity.type
_entity.pdbx_description
1 polymer ?
#
loop_
_entity_poly.entity_id
_entity_poly.type
_entity_poly.pdbx_seq_one_letter_code
_entity_poly.pdbx_strand_id
1 'polypeptide(L)'
;MNIVAEVEEVELRQAYRADDLNELVQCVKDMTTLRGLTDDDWTWKCDMDIREFFQELSIPVLCIYHVNGSLTTEFSFPTVPVHELTYFVRQPNEIFYPENFRERILFGSMNDKVENYILDIIQNMFAPIFFAIETWPDSILLPSISVITLPSKYPINSRN
;
A
#
# COMPACT_ATOMS: atom_id res chain seq x y z
N MET A 1 -25.52 24.59 -26.78
CA MET A 1 -24.42 23.74 -27.26
C MET A 1 -23.50 23.50 -26.09
N ASN A 2 -23.58 22.32 -25.46
CA ASN A 2 -22.58 21.90 -24.48
C ASN A 2 -21.33 21.53 -25.26
N ILE A 3 -20.28 22.32 -25.09
CA ILE A 3 -18.94 21.91 -25.49
C ILE A 3 -18.46 21.03 -24.34
N VAL A 4 -18.71 19.73 -24.45
CA VAL A 4 -17.94 18.75 -23.68
C VAL A 4 -16.57 18.76 -24.36
N ALA A 5 -15.62 19.45 -23.74
CA ALA A 5 -14.23 19.32 -24.15
C ALA A 5 -13.87 17.85 -23.93
N GLU A 6 -13.72 17.08 -25.01
CA GLU A 6 -12.94 15.85 -24.99
C GLU A 6 -11.54 16.27 -24.54
N VAL A 7 -11.23 16.01 -23.27
CA VAL A 7 -9.86 16.05 -22.79
C VAL A 7 -9.21 14.83 -23.44
N GLU A 8 -8.45 15.03 -24.51
CA GLU A 8 -7.51 14.01 -24.97
C GLU A 8 -6.64 13.64 -23.76
N GLU A 9 -6.83 12.44 -23.22
CA GLU A 9 -5.86 11.82 -22.32
C GLU A 9 -4.59 11.67 -23.12
N VAL A 10 -3.68 12.63 -22.96
CA VAL A 10 -2.34 12.52 -23.53
C VAL A 10 -1.70 11.31 -22.85
N GLU A 11 -1.49 10.23 -23.61
CA GLU A 11 -0.73 9.07 -23.15
C GLU A 11 0.67 9.53 -22.74
N LEU A 12 0.88 9.71 -21.44
CA LEU A 12 2.15 10.13 -20.87
C LEU A 12 3.04 8.90 -20.74
N ARG A 13 3.64 8.49 -21.86
CA ARG A 13 4.59 7.38 -21.87
C ARG A 13 6.02 7.84 -21.64
N GLN A 14 6.69 7.20 -20.69
CA GLN A 14 8.10 7.37 -20.42
C GLN A 14 8.94 6.36 -21.21
N ALA A 15 9.95 6.87 -21.92
CA ALA A 15 10.93 6.03 -22.60
C ALA A 15 12.09 5.68 -21.66
N TYR A 16 12.40 4.40 -21.54
CA TYR A 16 13.54 3.88 -20.78
C TYR A 16 14.56 3.21 -21.71
N ARG A 17 15.82 3.22 -21.30
CA ARG A 17 16.80 2.29 -21.89
C ARG A 17 16.44 0.88 -21.45
N ALA A 18 16.77 -0.11 -22.29
CA ALA A 18 16.46 -1.50 -22.01
C ALA A 18 17.08 -1.98 -20.69
N ASP A 19 18.32 -1.57 -20.40
CA ASP A 19 19.05 -1.94 -19.18
C ASP A 19 18.36 -1.38 -17.94
N ASP A 20 18.06 -0.08 -17.92
CA ASP A 20 17.38 0.60 -16.81
C ASP A 20 16.01 -0.05 -16.53
N LEU A 21 15.26 -0.35 -17.58
CA LEU A 21 13.95 -0.99 -17.45
C LEU A 21 14.06 -2.43 -16.90
N ASN A 22 15.09 -3.18 -17.29
CA ASN A 22 15.35 -4.51 -16.74
C ASN A 22 15.72 -4.44 -15.25
N GLU A 23 16.51 -3.45 -14.86
CA GLU A 23 16.87 -3.24 -13.46
C GLU A 23 15.66 -2.85 -12.61
N LEU A 24 14.78 -1.99 -13.12
CA LEU A 24 13.51 -1.65 -12.48
C LEU A 24 12.60 -2.87 -12.30
N VAL A 25 12.49 -3.72 -13.32
CA VAL A 25 11.75 -4.99 -13.23
C VAL A 25 12.33 -5.86 -12.13
N GLN A 26 13.66 -5.99 -12.08
CA GLN A 26 14.31 -6.77 -11.04
C GLN A 26 14.08 -6.18 -9.64
N CYS A 27 14.09 -4.85 -9.49
CA CYS A 27 13.77 -4.21 -8.22
C CYS A 27 12.36 -4.57 -7.72
N VAL A 28 11.37 -4.57 -8.61
CA VAL A 28 9.99 -4.98 -8.25
C VAL A 28 9.96 -6.43 -7.79
N LYS A 29 10.66 -7.33 -8.50
CA LYS A 29 10.76 -8.74 -8.10
C LYS A 29 11.41 -8.91 -6.72
N ASP A 30 12.54 -8.25 -6.49
CA ASP A 30 13.28 -8.29 -5.23
C ASP A 30 12.45 -7.74 -4.05
N MET A 31 11.61 -6.74 -4.31
CA MET A 31 10.73 -6.12 -3.31
C MET A 31 9.43 -6.90 -3.08
N THR A 32 9.11 -7.87 -3.94
CA THR A 32 7.88 -8.65 -3.83
C THR A 32 8.05 -9.76 -2.82
N THR A 33 7.27 -9.69 -1.73
CA THR A 33 7.27 -10.70 -0.68
C THR A 33 5.90 -11.35 -0.64
N LEU A 34 5.78 -12.51 -1.28
CA LEU A 34 4.58 -13.36 -1.21
C LEU A 34 4.96 -14.74 -0.67
N ARG A 35 4.10 -15.31 0.14
CA ARG A 35 4.30 -16.64 0.71
C ARG A 35 4.40 -17.69 -0.41
N GLY A 36 5.51 -18.40 -0.42
CA GLY A 36 5.75 -19.49 -1.37
C GLY A 36 6.13 -19.03 -2.78
N LEU A 37 6.42 -17.74 -2.97
CA LEU A 37 6.94 -17.21 -4.23
C LEU A 37 8.34 -17.76 -4.50
N THR A 38 8.55 -18.23 -5.72
CA THR A 38 9.81 -18.74 -6.24
C THR A 38 10.16 -18.05 -7.55
N ASP A 39 11.42 -18.15 -7.97
CA ASP A 39 11.89 -17.53 -9.22
C ASP A 39 11.14 -18.07 -10.46
N ASP A 40 10.69 -19.33 -10.41
CA ASP A 40 9.96 -20.01 -11.48
C ASP A 40 8.52 -19.51 -11.65
N ASP A 41 7.96 -18.82 -10.64
CA ASP A 41 6.60 -18.28 -10.71
C ASP A 41 6.50 -17.02 -11.59
N TRP A 42 7.63 -16.34 -11.81
CA TRP A 42 7.67 -15.13 -12.63
C TRP A 42 7.52 -15.45 -14.12
N THR A 43 6.38 -15.06 -14.68
CA THR A 43 6.10 -15.26 -16.10
C THR A 43 6.50 -14.06 -16.95
N TRP A 44 6.64 -14.27 -18.26
CA TRP A 44 6.84 -13.19 -19.22
C TRP A 44 5.75 -12.11 -19.15
N LYS A 45 4.52 -12.48 -18.76
CA LYS A 45 3.39 -11.55 -18.59
C LYS A 45 3.63 -10.64 -17.39
N CYS A 46 4.13 -11.18 -16.28
CA CYS A 46 4.52 -10.36 -15.12
C CYS A 46 5.59 -9.34 -15.53
N ASP A 47 6.61 -9.76 -16.27
CA ASP A 47 7.66 -8.85 -16.75
C ASP A 47 7.10 -7.74 -17.64
N MET A 48 6.19 -8.08 -18.57
CA MET A 48 5.54 -7.08 -19.43
C MET A 48 4.69 -6.10 -18.63
N ASP A 49 3.93 -6.58 -17.65
CA ASP A 49 3.09 -5.69 -16.84
C ASP A 49 3.93 -4.76 -15.96
N ILE A 50 5.02 -5.26 -15.38
CA ILE A 50 5.93 -4.43 -14.60
C ILE A 50 6.58 -3.34 -15.51
N ARG A 51 6.95 -3.70 -16.74
CA ARG A 51 7.46 -2.70 -17.70
C ARG A 51 6.42 -1.66 -18.06
N GLU A 52 5.20 -2.12 -18.36
CA GLU A 52 4.08 -1.24 -18.72
C GLU A 52 3.78 -0.29 -17.57
N PHE A 53 3.79 -0.77 -16.31
CA PHE A 53 3.69 0.09 -15.14
C PHE A 53 4.68 1.25 -15.26
N PHE A 54 5.99 1.00 -15.40
CA PHE A 54 7.00 2.07 -15.49
C PHE A 54 6.83 2.99 -16.70
N GLN A 55 6.46 2.43 -17.85
CA GLN A 55 6.35 3.18 -19.10
C GLN A 55 5.09 4.03 -19.17
N GLU A 56 3.94 3.54 -18.71
CA GLU A 56 2.69 4.27 -18.78
C GLU A 56 2.45 5.05 -17.48
N LEU A 57 2.63 6.38 -17.54
CA LEU A 57 2.57 7.24 -16.35
C LEU A 57 1.15 7.37 -15.77
N SER A 58 0.12 7.03 -16.56
CA SER A 58 -1.27 7.01 -16.07
C SER A 58 -1.59 5.83 -15.15
N ILE A 59 -0.78 4.75 -15.15
CA ILE A 59 -1.02 3.59 -14.28
C ILE A 59 -0.66 3.95 -12.83
N PRO A 60 -1.63 4.00 -11.90
CA PRO A 60 -1.39 4.46 -10.54
C PRO A 60 -0.92 3.35 -9.60
N VAL A 61 -1.20 2.08 -9.94
CA VAL A 61 -0.93 0.94 -9.06
C VAL A 61 -0.54 -0.29 -9.86
N LEU A 62 0.35 -1.09 -9.28
CA LEU A 62 0.66 -2.45 -9.70
C LEU A 62 0.46 -3.37 -8.49
N CYS A 63 -0.41 -4.36 -8.64
CA CYS A 63 -0.66 -5.40 -7.64
C CYS A 63 -0.10 -6.74 -8.14
N ILE A 64 0.53 -7.48 -7.24
CA ILE A 64 1.13 -8.80 -7.50
C ILE A 64 0.65 -9.78 -6.44
N TYR A 65 0.04 -10.89 -6.86
CA TYR A 65 -0.57 -11.88 -5.96
C TYR A 65 -0.79 -13.23 -6.64
N HIS A 66 -1.09 -14.26 -5.87
CA HIS A 66 -1.44 -15.57 -6.40
C HIS A 66 -2.95 -15.71 -6.65
N VAL A 67 -3.31 -16.19 -7.84
CA VAL A 67 -4.69 -16.62 -8.18
C VAL A 67 -4.63 -18.05 -8.68
N ASN A 68 -5.39 -18.94 -8.05
CA ASN A 68 -5.45 -20.37 -8.41
C ASN A 68 -4.06 -21.04 -8.51
N GLY A 69 -3.10 -20.60 -7.69
CA GLY A 69 -1.72 -21.12 -7.68
C GLY A 69 -0.79 -20.54 -8.74
N SER A 70 -1.20 -19.50 -9.47
CA SER A 70 -0.36 -18.81 -10.45
C SER A 70 -0.14 -17.35 -10.05
N LEU A 71 1.09 -16.86 -10.25
CA LEU A 71 1.43 -15.46 -10.03
C LEU A 71 0.73 -14.58 -11.05
N THR A 72 0.05 -13.55 -10.56
CA THR A 72 -0.77 -12.62 -11.35
C THR A 72 -0.37 -11.19 -11.03
N THR A 73 -0.35 -10.37 -12.08
CA THR A 73 -0.09 -8.93 -12.03
C THR A 73 -1.31 -8.18 -12.56
N GLU A 74 -1.78 -7.16 -11.83
CA GLU A 74 -2.90 -6.30 -12.22
C GLU A 74 -2.62 -4.82 -11.95
N PHE A 75 -3.21 -3.93 -12.75
CA PHE A 75 -3.09 -2.47 -12.59
C PHE A 75 -4.19 -1.84 -11.71
N SER A 76 -4.85 -2.70 -10.93
CA SER A 76 -5.90 -2.33 -9.98
C SER A 76 -5.83 -3.26 -8.78
N PHE A 77 -6.44 -2.84 -7.67
CA PHE A 77 -6.63 -3.75 -6.56
C PHE A 77 -7.57 -4.90 -6.95
N PRO A 78 -7.32 -6.14 -6.48
CA PRO A 78 -8.14 -7.29 -6.82
C PRO A 78 -9.60 -7.06 -6.41
N THR A 79 -10.54 -7.38 -7.29
CA THR A 79 -11.98 -7.35 -6.97
C THR A 79 -12.45 -8.63 -6.26
N VAL A 80 -11.60 -9.65 -6.21
CA VAL A 80 -11.82 -10.93 -5.54
C VAL A 80 -10.95 -11.04 -4.29
N PRO A 81 -11.38 -11.78 -3.25
CA PRO A 81 -10.53 -12.01 -2.08
C PRO A 81 -9.23 -12.71 -2.46
N VAL A 82 -8.10 -12.18 -1.97
CA VAL A 82 -6.77 -12.76 -2.13
C VAL A 82 -6.15 -13.00 -0.76
N HIS A 83 -5.37 -14.08 -0.63
CA HIS A 83 -4.72 -14.41 0.65
C HIS A 83 -3.62 -13.44 1.03
N GLU A 84 -2.86 -13.00 0.03
CA GLU A 84 -1.76 -12.06 0.18
C GLU A 84 -1.54 -11.34 -1.15
N LEU A 85 -1.15 -10.07 -1.07
CA LEU A 85 -0.72 -9.29 -2.22
C LEU A 85 0.44 -8.37 -1.84
N THR A 86 1.31 -8.09 -2.81
CA THR A 86 2.25 -6.96 -2.78
C THR A 86 1.72 -5.89 -3.73
N TYR A 87 1.74 -4.63 -3.32
CA TYR A 87 1.30 -3.50 -4.14
C TYR A 87 2.38 -2.43 -4.24
N PHE A 88 2.41 -1.74 -5.38
CA PHE A 88 3.25 -0.58 -5.66
C PHE A 88 2.33 0.54 -6.15
N VAL A 89 2.36 1.69 -5.48
CA VAL A 89 1.52 2.85 -5.77
C VAL A 89 2.41 4.00 -6.20
N ARG A 90 2.07 4.56 -7.36
CA ARG A 90 2.76 5.67 -8.01
C ARG A 90 2.13 7.00 -7.58
N GLN A 91 2.95 8.00 -7.27
CA GLN A 91 2.44 9.37 -7.21
C GLN A 91 2.15 9.90 -8.62
N PRO A 92 1.13 10.76 -8.82
CA PRO A 92 0.74 11.22 -10.15
C PRO A 92 1.92 11.76 -10.98
N ASN A 93 2.10 11.23 -12.19
CA ASN A 93 3.18 11.59 -13.13
C ASN A 93 4.61 11.35 -12.61
N GLU A 94 4.79 10.52 -11.59
CA GLU A 94 6.11 10.20 -11.07
C GLU A 94 6.87 9.24 -11.99
N ILE A 95 8.11 9.61 -12.28
CA ILE A 95 9.05 8.84 -13.09
C ILE A 95 10.08 8.22 -12.14
N PHE A 96 10.35 6.92 -12.31
CA PHE A 96 11.29 6.18 -11.49
C PHE A 96 12.55 5.84 -12.28
N TYR A 97 13.70 5.94 -11.65
CA TYR A 97 14.96 5.44 -12.20
C TYR A 97 15.52 4.37 -11.25
N PRO A 98 16.32 3.40 -11.74
CA PRO A 98 16.82 2.31 -10.91
C PRO A 98 17.47 2.78 -9.59
N GLU A 99 18.23 3.88 -9.66
CA GLU A 99 18.93 4.48 -8.53
C GLU A 99 18.02 5.04 -7.44
N ASN A 100 16.76 5.39 -7.75
CA ASN A 100 15.87 6.08 -6.82
C ASN A 100 14.54 5.35 -6.56
N PHE A 101 14.24 4.31 -7.33
CA PHE A 101 12.96 3.62 -7.28
C PHE A 101 12.63 3.12 -5.87
N ARG A 102 13.57 2.42 -5.23
CA ARG A 102 13.39 1.80 -3.91
C ARG A 102 13.08 2.81 -2.79
N GLU A 103 13.52 4.05 -2.94
CA GLU A 103 13.35 5.10 -1.93
C GLU A 103 12.07 5.91 -2.14
N ARG A 104 11.55 5.93 -3.37
CA ARG A 104 10.45 6.81 -3.77
C ARG A 104 9.12 6.12 -3.89
N ILE A 105 9.11 4.85 -4.31
CA ILE A 105 7.87 4.12 -4.52
C ILE A 105 7.14 3.88 -3.20
N LEU A 106 5.84 4.14 -3.16
CA LEU A 106 4.99 3.66 -2.07
C LEU A 106 4.69 2.19 -2.34
N PHE A 107 5.09 1.30 -1.44
CA PHE A 107 4.84 -0.13 -1.61
C PHE A 107 4.51 -0.79 -0.28
N GLY A 108 3.88 -1.95 -0.34
CA GLY A 108 3.59 -2.74 0.85
C GLY A 108 3.00 -4.09 0.51
N SER A 109 2.79 -4.91 1.54
CA SER A 109 2.08 -6.17 1.45
C SER A 109 0.82 -6.14 2.30
N MET A 110 -0.18 -6.92 1.91
CA MET A 110 -1.43 -7.06 2.66
C MET A 110 -1.85 -8.53 2.63
N ASN A 111 -2.39 -9.03 3.74
CA ASN A 111 -2.96 -10.37 3.84
C ASN A 111 -4.50 -10.35 3.90
N ASP A 112 -5.11 -11.52 3.86
CA ASP A 112 -6.57 -11.72 3.95
C ASP A 112 -7.21 -11.26 5.28
N LYS A 113 -6.41 -10.92 6.29
CA LYS A 113 -6.85 -10.38 7.58
C LYS A 113 -6.57 -8.88 7.67
N VAL A 114 -7.05 -8.14 6.68
CA VAL A 114 -6.84 -6.68 6.53
C VAL A 114 -7.13 -5.92 7.83
N GLU A 115 -8.23 -6.24 8.51
CA GLU A 115 -8.60 -5.59 9.78
C GLU A 115 -7.53 -5.77 10.87
N ASN A 116 -7.05 -7.00 11.04
CA ASN A 116 -5.99 -7.29 12.01
C ASN A 116 -4.68 -6.63 11.60
N TYR A 117 -4.33 -6.66 10.31
CA TYR A 117 -3.13 -6.03 9.79
C TYR A 117 -3.11 -4.52 10.06
N ILE A 118 -4.22 -3.82 9.81
CA ILE A 118 -4.36 -2.39 10.10
C ILE A 118 -4.27 -2.12 11.60
N LEU A 119 -5.00 -2.91 12.42
CA LEU A 119 -4.95 -2.76 13.88
C LEU A 119 -3.54 -3.00 14.43
N ASP A 120 -2.83 -4.00 13.92
CA ASP A 120 -1.47 -4.33 14.32
C ASP A 120 -0.49 -3.22 13.94
N ILE A 121 -0.61 -2.63 12.75
CA ILE A 121 0.21 -1.48 12.34
C ILE A 121 -0.06 -0.29 13.26
N ILE A 122 -1.33 0.02 13.51
CA ILE A 122 -1.71 1.13 14.39
C ILE A 122 -1.16 0.91 15.80
N GLN A 123 -1.33 -0.28 16.37
CA GLN A 123 -0.93 -0.58 17.75
C GLN A 123 0.58 -0.71 17.92
N ASN A 124 1.26 -1.40 16.99
CA ASN A 124 2.67 -1.77 17.19
C ASN A 124 3.65 -0.78 16.55
N MET A 125 3.24 -0.02 15.54
CA MET A 125 4.10 0.94 14.85
C MET A 125 3.71 2.38 15.14
N PHE A 126 2.47 2.77 14.86
CA PHE A 126 2.07 4.18 14.98
C PHE A 126 1.84 4.63 16.42
N ALA A 127 1.21 3.82 17.29
CA ALA A 127 0.94 4.23 18.66
C ALA A 127 2.22 4.55 19.45
N PRO A 128 3.30 3.74 19.42
CA PRO A 128 4.57 4.11 20.05
C PRO A 128 5.17 5.41 19.49
N ILE A 129 5.12 5.62 18.18
CA ILE A 129 5.61 6.86 17.54
C ILE A 129 4.80 8.06 18.03
N PHE A 130 3.48 7.97 18.04
CA PHE A 130 2.61 9.04 18.48
C PHE A 130 2.76 9.37 19.97
N PHE A 131 2.96 8.37 20.82
CA PHE A 131 3.21 8.59 22.25
C PHE A 131 4.61 9.14 22.55
N ALA A 132 5.58 8.94 21.65
CA ALA A 132 6.93 9.50 21.79
C ALA A 132 7.05 10.96 21.33
N ILE A 133 6.08 11.48 20.56
CA ILE A 133 6.08 12.88 20.12
C ILE A 133 5.65 13.77 21.29
N GLU A 134 6.57 14.60 21.79
CA GLU A 134 6.31 15.57 22.86
C GLU A 134 5.82 16.94 22.36
N THR A 135 5.83 17.15 21.04
CA THR A 135 5.59 18.45 20.39
C THR A 135 4.21 18.57 19.76
N TRP A 136 3.25 17.74 20.16
CA TRP A 136 1.88 17.86 19.70
C TRP A 136 1.31 19.24 20.05
N PRO A 137 0.62 19.92 19.12
CA PRO A 137 -0.13 21.12 19.44
C PRO A 137 -1.19 20.85 20.52
N ASP A 138 -1.43 21.82 21.41
CA ASP A 138 -2.44 21.72 22.49
C ASP A 138 -3.85 21.38 21.99
N SER A 139 -4.16 21.66 20.72
CA SER A 139 -5.44 21.29 20.09
C SER A 139 -5.58 19.79 19.78
N ILE A 140 -4.47 19.05 19.72
CA ILE A 140 -4.42 17.60 19.43
C ILE A 140 -4.29 16.80 20.73
N LEU A 141 -3.56 17.32 21.71
CA LEU A 141 -3.52 16.74 23.04
C LEU A 141 -4.93 16.80 23.64
N LEU A 142 -5.52 15.64 23.97
CA LEU A 142 -6.81 15.62 24.65
C LEU A 142 -6.70 16.51 25.90
N PRO A 143 -7.60 17.50 26.10
CA PRO A 143 -7.66 18.20 27.37
C PRO A 143 -7.86 17.12 28.42
N SER A 144 -6.95 17.05 29.39
CA SER A 144 -6.84 15.97 30.36
C SER A 144 -8.23 15.52 30.79
N ILE A 145 -8.70 14.38 30.25
CA ILE A 145 -10.04 13.90 30.55
C ILE A 145 -10.02 13.62 32.04
N SER A 146 -10.70 14.49 32.79
CA SER A 146 -10.99 14.25 34.19
C SER A 146 -11.68 12.89 34.23
N VAL A 147 -11.05 11.94 34.91
CA VAL A 147 -11.51 10.57 35.12
C VAL A 147 -13.03 10.55 35.18
N ILE A 148 -13.68 9.98 34.16
CA ILE A 148 -15.12 9.70 34.25
C ILE A 148 -15.24 8.59 35.29
N THR A 149 -15.42 8.98 36.54
CA THR A 149 -15.79 8.08 37.61
C THR A 149 -17.14 7.50 37.23
N LEU A 150 -17.16 6.27 36.72
CA LEU A 150 -18.40 5.52 36.53
C LEU A 150 -19.10 5.44 37.90
N PRO A 151 -20.35 5.94 38.04
CA PRO A 151 -21.07 5.78 39.28
C PRO A 151 -21.32 4.28 39.48
N SER A 152 -20.76 3.73 40.56
CA SER A 152 -21.03 2.37 41.01
C SER A 152 -22.54 2.19 41.18
N LYS A 153 -23.17 1.44 40.26
CA LYS A 153 -24.59 1.06 40.33
C LYS A 153 -24.81 -0.23 41.14
N TYR A 154 -24.06 -0.43 42.21
CA TYR A 154 -24.35 -1.50 43.16
C TYR A 154 -24.30 -0.98 44.60
N PRO A 155 -25.45 -0.79 45.27
CA PRO A 155 -25.45 -0.62 46.71
C PRO A 155 -24.99 -1.95 47.33
N ILE A 156 -23.84 -1.91 48.01
CA ILE A 156 -23.45 -2.97 48.96
C ILE A 156 -24.54 -2.95 50.03
N ASN A 157 -25.41 -3.95 49.99
CA ASN A 157 -26.51 -4.11 50.93
C ASN A 157 -25.90 -4.41 52.31
N SER A 158 -25.89 -3.43 53.19
CA SER A 158 -25.59 -3.62 54.60
C SER A 158 -26.70 -4.44 55.24
N ARG A 159 -26.40 -5.67 55.69
CA ARG A 159 -27.17 -6.32 56.74
C ARG A 159 -26.24 -6.99 57.74
N ASN A 160 -26.47 -6.55 58.98
CA ASN A 160 -26.02 -6.99 60.29
C ASN A 160 -25.61 -8.46 60.42
#